data_AF-A0A395UJ10-F1
#
_entry.id   AF-A0A395UJ10-F1
#
_cell.length_a   1.000
_cell.length_b   1.000
_cell.length_c   1.000
_cell.angle_alpha   90.00
_cell.angle_beta   90.00
_cell.angle_gamma   90.00
#
_symmetry.space_group_name_H-M   'P 1'
#
loop_
_entity.id
_entity.type
_entity.pdbx_description
1 polymer ?
#
loop_
_entity_poly.entity_id
_entity_poly.type
_entity_poly.pdbx_seq_one_letter_code
_entity_poly.pdbx_strand_id
1 'polypeptide(L)'
;MEQGEIILYQPNDSLRLEVRLDGDNVWLNRSQLAELFDRDVKTIGKHINNALKEELDNVPVVAKFATTAADGKVYQTEHYNLDMVISVGFRVKSRRGVDFRRWLCAA
;
A
#
# COMPACT_ATOMS: atom_id res chain seq x y z
N MET A 1 -11.07 -7.59 -17.02
CA MET A 1 -10.66 -8.09 -15.70
C MET A 1 -9.16 -8.26 -15.79
N GLU A 2 -8.40 -7.22 -15.48
CA GLU A 2 -6.94 -7.31 -15.50
C GLU A 2 -6.53 -7.91 -14.15
N GLN A 3 -6.14 -9.18 -14.21
CA GLN A 3 -5.71 -9.95 -13.04
C GLN A 3 -4.30 -9.49 -12.68
N GLY A 4 -4.22 -8.40 -11.92
CA GLY A 4 -2.97 -7.98 -11.29
C GLY A 4 -2.38 -9.15 -10.50
N GLU A 5 -1.08 -9.36 -10.64
CA GLU A 5 -0.34 -10.46 -10.02
C GLU A 5 -0.23 -10.21 -8.50
N ILE A 6 -0.59 -11.20 -7.70
CA ILE A 6 -0.43 -11.10 -6.24
C ILE A 6 0.90 -11.73 -5.88
N ILE A 7 1.83 -10.92 -5.37
CA ILE A 7 3.14 -11.36 -4.89
C ILE A 7 3.20 -11.27 -3.37
N LEU A 8 3.76 -12.30 -2.75
CA LEU A 8 4.02 -12.32 -1.32
C LEU A 8 5.35 -11.60 -1.02
N TYR A 9 5.26 -10.44 -0.37
CA TYR A 9 6.42 -9.76 0.19
C TYR A 9 6.68 -10.27 1.61
N GLN A 10 7.80 -10.99 1.77
CA GLN A 10 8.25 -11.54 3.04
C GLN A 10 9.77 -11.28 3.23
N PRO A 11 10.17 -10.09 3.71
CA PRO A 11 11.59 -9.76 3.91
C PRO A 11 12.21 -10.49 5.13
N ASN A 12 11.38 -11.00 6.03
CA ASN A 12 11.76 -11.78 7.21
C ASN A 12 10.58 -12.68 7.65
N ASP A 13 10.79 -13.55 8.65
CA ASP A 13 9.73 -14.42 9.18
C ASP A 13 8.57 -13.67 9.88
N SER A 14 8.75 -12.39 10.20
CA SER A 14 7.79 -11.62 11.00
C SER A 14 6.80 -10.79 10.17
N LEU A 15 7.13 -10.47 8.92
CA LEU A 15 6.29 -9.66 8.04
C LEU A 15 5.87 -10.48 6.82
N ARG A 16 4.56 -10.69 6.68
CA ARG A 16 3.97 -11.29 5.49
C ARG A 16 2.95 -10.33 4.90
N LEU A 17 3.21 -9.82 3.71
CA LEU A 17 2.32 -8.88 3.00
C LEU A 17 1.98 -9.39 1.61
N GLU A 18 0.69 -9.48 1.32
CA GLU A 18 0.20 -9.79 -0.02
C GLU A 18 0.12 -8.49 -0.83
N VAL A 19 1.05 -8.32 -1.76
CA VAL A 19 1.15 -7.13 -2.60
C VAL A 19 0.53 -7.44 -3.93
N ARG A 20 -0.47 -6.65 -4.34
CA ARG A 20 -1.02 -6.74 -5.69
C ARG A 20 -0.20 -5.84 -6.61
N LEU A 21 0.41 -6.43 -7.63
CA LEU A 21 1.09 -5.74 -8.72
C LEU A 21 0.15 -5.62 -9.92
N ASP A 22 0.21 -4.49 -10.60
CA ASP A 22 -0.54 -4.22 -11.82
C ASP A 22 0.33 -3.34 -12.73
N GLY A 23 1.01 -3.97 -13.69
CA GLY A 23 2.07 -3.33 -14.45
C GLY A 23 3.20 -2.84 -13.53
N ASP A 24 3.53 -1.55 -13.62
CA ASP A 24 4.52 -0.88 -12.76
C ASP A 24 3.95 -0.41 -11.40
N ASN A 25 2.65 -0.58 -11.17
CA ASN A 25 2.01 -0.12 -9.93
C ASN A 25 1.86 -1.23 -8.90
N VAL A 26 1.92 -0.82 -7.64
CA VAL A 26 1.61 -1.68 -6.49
C VAL A 26 0.38 -1.15 -5.78
N TRP A 27 -0.50 -2.05 -5.36
CA TRP A 27 -1.76 -1.70 -4.73
C TRP A 27 -1.81 -2.25 -3.31
N LEU A 28 -1.63 -1.37 -2.33
CA LEU A 28 -1.67 -1.71 -0.90
C LEU A 28 -2.82 -1.01 -0.19
N ASN A 29 -3.53 -1.70 0.71
CA ASN A 29 -4.53 -1.06 1.55
C ASN A 29 -3.92 -0.39 2.80
N ARG A 30 -4.73 0.38 3.55
CA ARG A 30 -4.24 1.11 4.75
C ARG A 30 -3.66 0.20 5.83
N SER A 31 -4.21 -0.99 6.01
CA SER A 31 -3.74 -1.97 6.99
C SER A 31 -2.39 -2.55 6.60
N GLN A 32 -2.22 -2.88 5.32
CA GLN A 32 -0.94 -3.36 4.78
C GLN A 32 0.14 -2.29 4.88
N LEU A 33 -0.20 -1.01 4.65
CA LEU A 33 0.75 0.09 4.84
C LEU A 33 1.15 0.26 6.32
N ALA A 34 0.19 0.08 7.24
CA ALA A 34 0.44 0.11 8.68
C ALA A 34 1.41 -1.00 9.10
N GLU A 35 1.18 -2.22 8.62
CA GLU A 35 2.07 -3.36 8.84
C GLU A 35 3.44 -3.13 8.19
N LEU A 36 3.49 -2.67 6.94
CA LEU A 36 4.73 -2.42 6.19
C LEU A 36 5.64 -1.44 6.92
N PHE A 37 5.08 -0.33 7.40
CA PHE A 37 5.83 0.75 8.02
C PHE A 37 5.95 0.63 9.54
N ASP A 38 5.34 -0.39 10.15
CA ASP A 38 5.31 -0.59 11.59
C ASP A 38 4.70 0.62 12.33
N ARG A 39 3.52 1.05 11.88
CA ARG A 39 2.80 2.23 12.41
C ARG A 39 1.32 1.94 12.53
N ASP A 40 0.64 2.64 13.43
CA ASP A 40 -0.82 2.57 13.51
C ASP A 40 -1.49 3.01 12.22
N VAL A 41 -2.58 2.32 11.86
CA VAL A 41 -3.45 2.66 10.72
C VAL A 41 -3.91 4.13 10.78
N LYS A 42 -4.15 4.65 11.99
CA LYS A 42 -4.50 6.07 12.22
C LYS A 42 -3.39 7.02 11.80
N THR A 43 -2.14 6.67 12.08
CA THR A 43 -0.96 7.46 11.72
C THR A 43 -0.73 7.41 10.21
N ILE A 44 -0.85 6.22 9.61
CA ILE A 44 -0.82 6.06 8.14
C ILE A 44 -1.91 6.91 7.48
N GLY A 45 -3.14 6.89 7.99
CA GLY A 45 -4.23 7.71 7.47
C GLY A 45 -3.94 9.21 7.51
N LYS A 46 -3.25 9.70 8.54
CA LYS A 46 -2.78 11.11 8.57
C LYS A 46 -1.74 11.38 7.50
N HIS A 47 -0.76 10.49 7.31
CA HIS A 47 0.27 10.66 6.28
C HIS A 47 -0.32 10.61 4.86
N ILE A 48 -1.26 9.71 4.60
CA ILE A 48 -2.00 9.64 3.33
C ILE A 48 -2.72 10.96 3.05
N ASN A 49 -3.46 11.49 4.03
CA ASN A 49 -4.16 12.77 3.86
C ASN A 49 -3.21 13.94 3.62
N ASN A 50 -2.04 13.94 4.25
CA ASN A 50 -1.04 14.98 4.00
C ASN A 50 -0.41 14.82 2.61
N ALA A 51 -0.08 13.59 2.19
CA ALA A 51 0.45 13.30 0.87
C ALA A 51 -0.52 13.74 -0.24
N LEU A 52 -1.80 13.43 -0.11
CA LEU A 52 -2.85 13.85 -1.04
C LEU A 52 -2.99 15.38 -1.14
N LYS A 53 -2.72 16.11 -0.06
CA LYS A 53 -2.84 17.58 -0.03
C LYS A 53 -1.59 18.30 -0.52
N GLU A 54 -0.41 17.73 -0.33
CA GLU A 54 0.86 18.41 -0.57
C GLU A 54 1.55 17.96 -1.87
N GLU A 55 1.54 16.67 -2.16
CA GLU A 55 2.42 16.07 -3.20
C GLU A 55 1.63 15.37 -4.31
N LEU A 56 0.47 14.80 -3.97
CA LEU A 56 -0.34 13.94 -4.83
C LEU A 56 -1.70 14.55 -5.15
N ASP A 57 -1.79 15.88 -5.04
CA ASP A 57 -3.01 16.61 -5.39
C ASP A 57 -3.29 16.41 -6.89
N ASN A 58 -4.49 15.91 -7.22
CA ASN A 58 -4.93 15.50 -8.56
C ASN A 58 -4.24 14.27 -9.17
N VAL A 59 -3.44 13.52 -8.43
CA VAL A 59 -2.87 12.25 -8.92
C VAL A 59 -3.82 11.10 -8.54
N PRO A 60 -4.22 10.22 -9.49
CA PRO A 60 -5.08 9.08 -9.20
C PRO A 60 -4.30 7.97 -8.47
N VAL A 61 -4.06 8.19 -7.19
CA VAL A 61 -3.26 7.29 -6.33
C VAL A 61 -4.11 6.33 -5.50
N VAL A 62 -5.44 6.40 -5.63
CA VAL A 62 -6.39 5.58 -4.88
C VAL A 62 -7.29 4.81 -5.84
N ALA A 63 -7.30 3.49 -5.72
CA ALA A 63 -8.25 2.61 -6.39
C ALA A 63 -9.16 1.96 -5.34
N LYS A 64 -10.43 1.74 -5.69
CA LYS A 64 -11.36 0.99 -4.83
C LYS A 64 -11.53 -0.41 -5.39
N PHE A 65 -11.17 -1.40 -4.58
CA PHE A 65 -11.36 -2.81 -4.91
C PHE A 65 -12.54 -3.37 -4.12
N ALA A 66 -13.37 -4.14 -4.80
CA ALA A 66 -14.48 -4.87 -4.20
C ALA A 66 -13.93 -6.08 -3.44
N THR A 67 -14.02 -6.05 -2.12
CA THR A 67 -13.68 -7.16 -1.23
C THR A 67 -14.97 -7.77 -0.71
N THR A 68 -15.25 -9.02 -1.07
CA THR A 68 -16.41 -9.75 -0.54
C THR A 68 -16.03 -10.32 0.82
N ALA A 69 -16.67 -9.84 1.88
CA ALA A 69 -16.46 -10.40 3.20
C ALA A 69 -17.26 -11.70 3.37
N ALA A 70 -16.92 -12.47 4.41
CA ALA A 70 -17.58 -13.75 4.72
C ALA A 70 -19.09 -13.62 5.04
N ASP A 71 -19.59 -12.41 5.26
CA ASP A 71 -21.00 -12.08 5.46
C ASP A 71 -21.78 -11.93 4.13
N GLY A 72 -21.12 -12.12 2.98
CA GLY A 72 -21.70 -11.95 1.65
C GLY A 72 -21.83 -10.49 1.19
N LYS A 73 -21.39 -9.52 2.00
CA LYS A 73 -21.41 -8.10 1.63
C LYS A 73 -20.12 -7.73 0.91
N VAL A 74 -20.29 -6.93 -0.14
CA VAL A 74 -19.18 -6.36 -0.91
C VAL A 74 -18.79 -5.03 -0.27
N TYR A 75 -17.60 -4.98 0.31
CA TYR A 75 -17.01 -3.75 0.82
C TYR A 75 -16.05 -3.17 -0.23
N GLN A 76 -16.11 -1.86 -0.41
CA GLN A 76 -15.16 -1.14 -1.25
C GLN A 76 -13.95 -0.78 -0.37
N THR A 77 -12.83 -1.48 -0.56
CA THR A 77 -11.58 -1.20 0.14
C THR A 77 -10.74 -0.27 -0.71
N GLU A 78 -10.20 0.78 -0.09
CA GLU A 78 -9.26 1.69 -0.74
C GLU A 78 -7.86 1.05 -0.76
N HIS A 79 -7.28 1.00 -1.94
CA HIS A 79 -5.90 0.62 -2.17
C HIS A 79 -5.14 1.80 -2.76
N TYR A 80 -3.87 1.88 -2.41
CA TYR A 80 -2.98 2.97 -2.72
C TYR A 80 -1.90 2.50 -3.66
N ASN A 81 -1.64 3.31 -4.69
CA ASN A 81 -0.64 3.02 -5.72
C ASN A 81 0.80 3.19 -5.20
N LEU A 82 1.78 2.94 -6.06
CA LEU A 82 3.20 3.06 -5.71
C LEU A 82 3.59 4.46 -5.21
N ASP A 83 3.13 5.53 -5.87
CA ASP A 83 3.45 6.91 -5.47
C ASP A 83 3.05 7.22 -4.03
N MET A 84 1.86 6.77 -3.62
CA MET A 84 1.40 6.93 -2.25
C MET A 84 2.28 6.15 -1.26
N VAL A 85 2.65 4.91 -1.59
CA VAL A 85 3.52 4.10 -0.72
C VAL A 85 4.88 4.78 -0.56
N ILE A 86 5.43 5.35 -1.63
CA ILE A 86 6.70 6.08 -1.60
C ILE A 86 6.59 7.35 -0.75
N SER A 87 5.58 8.18 -0.97
CA SER A 87 5.37 9.43 -0.19
C SER A 87 5.22 9.13 1.30
N VAL A 88 4.36 8.17 1.67
CA VAL A 88 4.20 7.75 3.07
C VAL A 88 5.51 7.20 3.63
N GLY A 89 6.25 6.39 2.86
CA GLY A 89 7.53 5.82 3.28
C GLY A 89 8.60 6.87 3.61
N PHE A 90 8.68 7.94 2.81
CA PHE A 90 9.57 9.07 3.11
C PHE A 90 9.18 9.81 4.39
N ARG A 91 7.87 9.96 4.65
CA ARG A 91 7.35 10.64 5.85
C ARG A 91 7.58 9.83 7.13
N VAL A 92 7.44 8.50 7.06
CA VAL A 92 7.63 7.62 8.23
C VAL A 92 9.11 7.35 8.53
N LYS A 93 10.02 7.48 7.54
CA LYS A 93 11.48 7.21 7.70
C LYS A 93 11.77 5.81 8.27
N SER A 94 11.07 4.80 7.79
CA SER A 94 11.24 3.41 8.25
C SER A 94 12.28 2.65 7.43
N ARG A 95 13.13 1.85 8.10
CA ARG A 95 14.05 0.91 7.45
C ARG A 95 13.29 -0.10 6.58
N ARG A 96 12.12 -0.55 7.05
CA ARG A 96 11.22 -1.45 6.29
C ARG A 96 10.74 -0.82 4.98
N GLY A 97 10.55 0.51 4.97
CA GLY A 97 10.22 1.25 3.75
C GLY A 97 11.37 1.35 2.75
N VAL A 98 12.62 1.36 3.22
CA VAL A 98 13.80 1.29 2.34
C VAL A 98 13.91 -0.10 1.72
N ASP A 99 13.75 -1.14 2.52
CA ASP A 99 13.83 -2.53 2.06
C ASP A 99 12.71 -2.85 1.07
N PHE A 100 11.49 -2.36 1.32
CA PHE A 100 10.37 -2.51 0.39
C PHE A 100 10.62 -1.84 -0.95
N ARG A 101 11.18 -0.63 -0.98
CA ARG A 101 11.55 0.04 -2.24
C ARG A 101 12.63 -0.70 -3.00
N ARG A 102 13.63 -1.25 -2.29
CA ARG A 102 14.67 -2.09 -2.92
C ARG A 102 14.08 -3.35 -3.54
N TRP A 103 13.13 -3.96 -2.85
CA TRP A 103 12.42 -5.13 -3.36
C TRP A 103 11.61 -4.79 -4.63
N LEU A 104 10.91 -3.66 -4.66
CA LEU A 104 10.20 -3.20 -5.86
C LEU A 104 11.11 -2.93 -7.06
N CYS A 105 12.31 -2.40 -6.84
CA CYS A 105 13.28 -2.23 -7.92
C CYS A 105 13.90 -3.55 -8.41
N ALA A 106 13.74 -4.64 -7.66
CA ALA A 106 14.32 -5.94 -7.97
C ALA A 106 13.28 -6.95 -8.50
N ALA A 107 11.99 -6.64 -8.35
CA ALA A 107 10.86 -7.39 -8.90
C ALA A 107 10.59 -6.95 -10.34
#